data_AF-A0AAE6JIA8-F1
#
_entry.id   AF-A0AAE6JIA8-F1
#
_cell.length_a   1.000
_cell.length_b   1.000
_cell.length_c   1.000
_cell.angle_alpha   90.00
_cell.angle_beta   90.00
_cell.angle_gamma   90.00
#
_symmetry.space_group_name_H-M   'P 1'
#
loop_
_entity.id
_entity.type
_entity.pdbx_description
1 polymer ?
#
loop_
_entity_poly.entity_id
_entity_poly.type
_entity_poly.pdbx_seq_one_letter_code
_entity_poly.pdbx_strand_id
1 'polypeptide(L)'
;MIGKPITGRSFGGCVHYVVNKQDAKIIASEGVRMQNASTITHDFNLQRKMRPELGKAVGHLVLSWSKEDLTKLTNQIMVERAKEYMDKIGIRNTQFVIVRHHDREHPHLHVIYNRVDNNGNTITDKNNFAKNVKACKEITLKYGYHLGEGKDQVNRQALKGTEKTRYELFDIIKATLKQSTDWKQLEAKLHKQGIGIAYKFRSGSTEVQGISFEKGDIKMKGSAIDRSLSYAGINTQLKVNRQMQQQQEIRRPDSLSLADQLREAIRQHGQADQLHLPIHGKGILETLLEPQFVAGPPDPMGDADIARRKRKKHEAEHSQSQGISR
;
A
#
# COMPACT_ATOMS: atom_id res chain seq x y z
N MET A 1 -3.82 -4.91 -12.17
CA MET A 1 -5.05 -5.75 -12.27
C MET A 1 -4.84 -7.08 -11.53
N ILE A 2 -5.85 -7.57 -10.83
CA ILE A 2 -5.84 -8.86 -10.11
C ILE A 2 -7.01 -9.71 -10.60
N GLY A 3 -6.75 -11.01 -10.84
CA GLY A 3 -7.76 -11.98 -11.20
C GLY A 3 -7.94 -13.06 -10.13
N LYS A 4 -9.19 -13.48 -9.93
CA LYS A 4 -9.56 -14.57 -9.02
C LYS A 4 -10.47 -15.57 -9.74
N PRO A 5 -9.91 -16.62 -10.38
CA PRO A 5 -10.70 -17.70 -10.96
C PRO A 5 -11.24 -18.62 -9.85
N ILE A 6 -12.51 -18.99 -9.97
CA ILE A 6 -13.28 -19.82 -9.03
C ILE A 6 -14.06 -20.85 -9.87
N THR A 7 -14.19 -22.07 -9.37
CA THR A 7 -15.03 -23.10 -9.99
C THR A 7 -16.15 -23.52 -9.06
N GLY A 8 -17.36 -23.66 -9.61
CA GLY A 8 -18.59 -23.91 -8.87
C GLY A 8 -19.42 -25.05 -9.45
N ARG A 9 -20.44 -25.49 -8.70
CA ARG A 9 -21.34 -26.59 -9.08
C ARG A 9 -22.68 -26.14 -9.64
N SER A 10 -23.21 -24.98 -9.25
CA SER A 10 -24.57 -24.55 -9.58
C SER A 10 -24.57 -23.15 -10.19
N PHE A 11 -25.11 -23.01 -11.40
CA PHE A 11 -25.27 -21.71 -12.05
C PHE A 11 -26.28 -20.84 -11.31
N GLY A 12 -27.38 -21.40 -10.80
CA GLY A 12 -28.43 -20.62 -10.15
C GLY A 12 -27.90 -19.75 -9.01
N GLY A 13 -27.19 -20.36 -8.06
CA GLY A 13 -26.59 -19.61 -6.94
C GLY A 13 -25.56 -18.57 -7.41
N CYS A 14 -24.71 -18.92 -8.38
CA CYS A 14 -23.67 -18.01 -8.88
C CYS A 14 -24.26 -16.81 -9.64
N VAL A 15 -25.20 -17.06 -10.56
CA VAL A 15 -25.85 -16.05 -11.39
C VAL A 15 -26.71 -15.15 -10.53
N HIS A 16 -27.54 -15.68 -9.63
CA HIS A 16 -28.34 -14.85 -8.73
C HIS A 16 -27.46 -13.95 -7.85
N TYR A 17 -26.37 -14.49 -7.29
CA TYR A 17 -25.45 -13.72 -6.45
C TYR A 17 -24.77 -12.56 -7.20
N VAL A 18 -24.46 -12.74 -8.49
CA VAL A 18 -23.76 -11.72 -9.28
C VAL A 18 -24.73 -10.75 -9.96
N VAL A 19 -25.84 -11.23 -10.52
CA VAL A 19 -26.72 -10.41 -11.38
C VAL A 19 -27.72 -9.60 -10.56
N ASN A 20 -28.22 -10.12 -9.43
CA ASN A 20 -29.30 -9.48 -8.66
C ASN A 20 -28.81 -8.49 -7.60
N LYS A 21 -27.52 -8.14 -7.55
CA LYS A 21 -27.06 -7.05 -6.67
C LYS A 21 -27.59 -5.71 -7.19
N GLN A 22 -27.91 -4.80 -6.27
CA GLN A 22 -28.45 -3.48 -6.59
C GLN A 22 -27.53 -2.68 -7.53
N ASP A 23 -26.22 -2.76 -7.32
CA ASP A 23 -25.20 -2.03 -8.10
C ASP A 23 -24.59 -2.87 -9.24
N ALA A 24 -25.28 -3.94 -9.66
CA ALA A 24 -24.81 -4.79 -10.75
C ALA A 24 -25.30 -4.29 -12.11
N LYS A 25 -24.40 -4.26 -13.08
CA LYS A 25 -24.71 -3.98 -14.49
C LYS A 25 -24.12 -5.05 -15.38
N ILE A 26 -24.98 -5.75 -16.14
CA ILE A 26 -24.50 -6.62 -17.22
C ILE A 26 -23.93 -5.72 -18.33
N ILE A 27 -22.67 -5.94 -18.70
CA ILE A 27 -21.94 -5.11 -19.67
C ILE A 27 -21.57 -5.88 -20.95
N ALA A 28 -21.62 -7.22 -20.93
CA ALA A 28 -21.47 -8.07 -22.11
C ALA A 28 -21.98 -9.48 -21.83
N SER A 29 -22.38 -10.20 -22.87
CA SER A 29 -22.72 -11.62 -22.82
C SER A 29 -22.49 -12.30 -24.16
N GLU A 30 -22.38 -13.62 -24.16
CA GLU A 30 -22.36 -14.45 -25.37
C GLU A 30 -23.08 -15.77 -25.09
N GLY A 31 -23.97 -16.16 -26.02
CA GLY A 31 -24.69 -17.43 -25.96
C GLY A 31 -25.76 -17.57 -24.85
N VAL A 32 -26.09 -16.49 -24.13
CA VAL A 32 -27.11 -16.46 -23.07
C VAL A 32 -28.02 -15.25 -23.23
N ARG A 33 -29.28 -15.38 -22.82
CA ARG A 33 -30.26 -14.28 -22.82
C ARG A 33 -30.20 -13.50 -21.50
N MET A 34 -30.22 -12.17 -21.58
CA MET A 34 -29.90 -11.27 -20.45
C MET A 34 -31.11 -10.72 -19.67
N GLN A 35 -32.32 -11.28 -19.82
CA GLN A 35 -33.53 -10.69 -19.24
C GLN A 35 -33.50 -10.67 -17.70
N ASN A 36 -33.06 -11.78 -17.09
CA ASN A 36 -32.95 -11.91 -15.64
C ASN A 36 -32.07 -13.11 -15.27
N ALA A 37 -31.73 -13.22 -13.99
CA ALA A 37 -30.90 -14.30 -13.46
C ALA A 37 -31.45 -15.71 -13.73
N SER A 38 -32.78 -15.89 -13.75
CA SER A 38 -33.41 -17.19 -14.03
C SER A 38 -33.19 -17.61 -15.48
N THR A 39 -33.40 -16.70 -16.43
CA THR A 39 -33.17 -16.98 -17.86
C THR A 39 -31.70 -17.27 -18.15
N ILE A 40 -30.78 -16.47 -17.60
CA ILE A 40 -29.33 -16.71 -17.73
C ILE A 40 -28.95 -18.08 -17.16
N THR A 41 -29.48 -18.42 -15.98
CA THR A 41 -29.25 -19.71 -15.33
C THR A 41 -29.76 -20.87 -16.18
N HIS A 42 -30.94 -20.72 -16.78
CA HIS A 42 -31.52 -21.72 -17.66
C HIS A 42 -30.61 -21.98 -18.87
N ASP A 43 -30.16 -20.93 -19.54
CA ASP A 43 -29.32 -21.03 -20.75
C ASP A 43 -27.97 -21.71 -20.46
N PHE A 44 -27.32 -21.37 -19.33
CA PHE A 44 -26.10 -22.06 -18.89
C PHE A 44 -26.34 -23.55 -18.58
N ASN A 45 -27.47 -23.88 -17.95
CA ASN A 45 -27.80 -25.26 -17.63
C ASN A 45 -28.14 -26.08 -18.89
N LEU A 46 -28.65 -25.48 -19.96
CA LEU A 46 -28.85 -26.18 -21.23
C LEU A 46 -27.52 -26.68 -21.80
N GLN A 47 -26.51 -25.81 -21.92
CA GLN A 47 -25.19 -26.23 -22.40
C GLN A 47 -24.50 -27.21 -21.46
N ARG A 48 -24.65 -27.04 -20.13
CA ARG A 48 -24.10 -27.99 -19.14
C ARG A 48 -24.53 -29.44 -19.39
N LYS A 49 -25.75 -29.66 -19.92
CA LYS A 49 -26.26 -31.01 -20.19
C LYS A 49 -25.47 -31.78 -21.24
N MET A 50 -24.65 -31.11 -22.06
CA MET A 50 -23.73 -31.78 -22.97
C MET A 50 -22.64 -32.57 -22.23
N ARG A 51 -22.43 -32.29 -20.93
CA ARG A 51 -21.46 -32.98 -20.10
C ARG A 51 -21.94 -33.17 -18.65
N PRO A 52 -22.91 -34.07 -18.42
CA PRO A 52 -23.60 -34.21 -17.13
C PRO A 52 -22.66 -34.68 -16.00
N GLU A 53 -21.58 -35.39 -16.31
CA GLU A 53 -20.59 -35.90 -15.36
C GLU A 53 -19.63 -34.82 -14.83
N LEU A 54 -19.61 -33.63 -15.45
CA LEU A 54 -18.79 -32.51 -14.98
C LEU A 54 -19.40 -31.88 -13.72
N GLY A 55 -18.97 -32.35 -12.55
CA GLY A 55 -19.48 -31.87 -11.26
C GLY A 55 -19.29 -30.36 -11.02
N LYS A 56 -18.19 -29.78 -11.49
CA LYS A 56 -17.89 -28.34 -11.38
C LYS A 56 -17.97 -27.63 -12.73
N ALA A 57 -19.16 -27.52 -13.29
CA ALA A 57 -19.39 -26.91 -14.61
C ALA A 57 -19.35 -25.38 -14.63
N VAL A 58 -19.45 -24.71 -13.47
CA VAL A 58 -19.46 -23.24 -13.41
C VAL A 58 -18.04 -22.70 -13.35
N GLY A 59 -17.71 -21.79 -14.26
CA GLY A 59 -16.58 -20.90 -14.16
C GLY A 59 -17.02 -19.53 -13.64
N HIS A 60 -16.36 -19.03 -12.59
CA HIS A 60 -16.58 -17.69 -12.07
C HIS A 60 -15.23 -16.98 -11.93
N LEU A 61 -15.09 -15.85 -12.58
CA LEU A 61 -13.88 -15.04 -12.55
C LEU A 61 -14.20 -13.68 -11.99
N VAL A 62 -13.39 -13.21 -11.04
CA VAL A 62 -13.41 -11.81 -10.59
C VAL A 62 -12.17 -11.12 -11.14
N LEU A 63 -12.33 -10.02 -11.86
CA LEU A 63 -11.23 -9.13 -12.25
C LEU A 63 -11.38 -7.81 -11.51
N SER A 64 -10.30 -7.35 -10.88
CA SER A 64 -10.26 -6.12 -10.11
C SER A 64 -9.08 -5.24 -10.51
N TRP A 65 -9.28 -3.93 -10.47
CA TRP A 65 -8.26 -2.93 -10.75
C TRP A 65 -8.01 -2.06 -9.52
N SER A 66 -6.89 -1.33 -9.57
CA SER A 66 -6.58 -0.32 -8.59
C SER A 66 -7.57 0.85 -8.69
N LYS A 67 -7.82 1.55 -7.58
CA LYS A 67 -8.68 2.75 -7.61
C LYS A 67 -8.03 3.87 -8.44
N GLU A 68 -6.71 3.88 -8.50
CA GLU A 68 -5.85 4.76 -9.28
C GLU A 68 -6.06 4.57 -10.79
N ASP A 69 -6.58 3.42 -11.22
CA ASP A 69 -6.89 3.15 -12.63
C ASP A 69 -8.34 3.50 -13.01
N LEU A 70 -9.17 4.00 -12.09
CA LEU A 70 -10.60 4.24 -12.33
C LEU A 70 -10.85 5.12 -13.58
N THR A 71 -10.03 6.14 -13.79
CA THR A 71 -10.12 7.05 -14.95
C THR A 71 -9.82 6.36 -16.29
N LYS A 72 -9.14 5.22 -16.28
CA LYS A 72 -8.80 4.41 -17.47
C LYS A 72 -9.88 3.35 -17.77
N LEU A 73 -10.93 3.22 -16.96
CA LEU A 73 -11.82 2.05 -16.97
C LEU A 73 -13.28 2.38 -17.33
N THR A 74 -13.51 2.52 -18.63
CA THR A 74 -14.88 2.48 -19.20
C THR A 74 -15.40 1.04 -19.25
N ASN A 75 -16.73 0.86 -19.37
CA ASN A 75 -17.32 -0.48 -19.51
C ASN A 75 -16.75 -1.24 -20.70
N GLN A 76 -16.55 -0.56 -21.84
CA GLN A 76 -15.97 -1.16 -23.02
C GLN A 76 -14.56 -1.67 -22.76
N ILE A 77 -13.69 -0.85 -22.16
CA ILE A 77 -12.32 -1.25 -21.81
C ILE A 77 -12.33 -2.45 -20.87
N MET A 78 -13.19 -2.44 -19.85
CA MET A 78 -13.30 -3.55 -18.91
C MET A 78 -13.75 -4.85 -19.59
N VAL A 79 -14.69 -4.80 -20.54
CA VAL A 79 -15.10 -5.95 -21.36
C VAL A 79 -13.95 -6.47 -22.20
N GLU A 80 -13.21 -5.58 -22.89
CA GLU A 80 -12.06 -5.96 -23.72
C GLU A 80 -10.98 -6.65 -22.88
N ARG A 81 -10.65 -6.09 -21.71
CA ARG A 81 -9.66 -6.69 -20.80
C ARG A 81 -10.12 -8.03 -20.24
N ALA A 82 -11.42 -8.18 -19.96
CA ALA A 82 -11.98 -9.45 -19.53
C ALA A 82 -11.89 -10.53 -20.62
N LYS A 83 -12.22 -10.19 -21.87
CA LYS A 83 -12.09 -11.09 -23.03
C LYS A 83 -10.62 -11.47 -23.30
N GLU A 84 -9.71 -10.50 -23.26
CA GLU A 84 -8.27 -10.76 -23.41
C GLU A 84 -7.73 -11.66 -22.29
N TYR A 85 -8.18 -11.44 -21.05
CA TYR A 85 -7.82 -12.32 -19.93
C TYR A 85 -8.35 -13.75 -20.15
N MET A 86 -9.63 -13.91 -20.52
CA MET A 86 -10.24 -15.21 -20.82
C MET A 86 -9.45 -15.97 -21.88
N ASP A 87 -9.10 -15.29 -22.97
CA ASP A 87 -8.27 -15.84 -24.06
C ASP A 87 -6.91 -16.33 -23.53
N LYS A 88 -6.18 -15.48 -22.80
CA LYS A 88 -4.85 -15.82 -22.24
C LYS A 88 -4.85 -17.03 -21.32
N ILE A 89 -5.95 -17.28 -20.59
CA ILE A 89 -6.04 -18.43 -19.69
C ILE A 89 -6.71 -19.67 -20.33
N GLY A 90 -7.17 -19.54 -21.58
CA GLY A 90 -7.75 -20.62 -22.37
C GLY A 90 -9.25 -20.82 -22.17
N ILE A 91 -9.98 -19.80 -21.74
CA ILE A 91 -11.44 -19.78 -21.73
C ILE A 91 -11.88 -19.22 -23.09
N ARG A 92 -12.29 -20.11 -23.98
CA ARG A 92 -12.74 -19.80 -25.34
C ARG A 92 -13.92 -20.69 -25.69
N ASN A 93 -14.65 -20.35 -26.76
CA ASN A 93 -15.72 -21.19 -27.31
C ASN A 93 -16.78 -21.59 -26.27
N THR A 94 -17.23 -20.66 -25.44
CA THR A 94 -18.20 -20.94 -24.38
C THR A 94 -19.13 -19.76 -24.16
N GLN A 95 -20.33 -20.05 -23.66
CA GLN A 95 -21.21 -19.05 -23.07
C GLN A 95 -20.52 -18.28 -21.95
N PHE A 96 -20.79 -16.98 -21.87
CA PHE A 96 -20.43 -16.14 -20.73
C PHE A 96 -21.38 -14.97 -20.50
N VAL A 97 -21.36 -14.42 -19.29
CA VAL A 97 -21.91 -13.09 -18.96
C VAL A 97 -20.89 -12.31 -18.14
N ILE A 98 -20.72 -11.03 -18.45
CA ILE A 98 -19.83 -10.10 -17.76
C ILE A 98 -20.69 -9.06 -17.05
N VAL A 99 -20.48 -8.94 -15.74
CA VAL A 99 -21.24 -8.07 -14.85
C VAL A 99 -20.28 -7.17 -14.08
N ARG A 100 -20.44 -5.85 -14.22
CA ARG A 100 -19.72 -4.86 -13.41
C ARG A 100 -20.47 -4.65 -12.11
N HIS A 101 -19.77 -4.60 -10.98
CA HIS A 101 -20.32 -4.18 -9.69
C HIS A 101 -19.73 -2.82 -9.31
N HIS A 102 -20.52 -2.00 -8.60
CA HIS A 102 -20.09 -0.71 -8.05
C HIS A 102 -20.12 -0.66 -6.51
N ASP A 103 -20.17 -1.83 -5.84
CA ASP A 103 -20.32 -1.98 -4.39
C ASP A 103 -19.00 -1.80 -3.60
N ARG A 104 -17.89 -1.47 -4.27
CA ARG A 104 -16.56 -1.29 -3.66
C ARG A 104 -15.79 -0.15 -4.31
N GLU A 105 -14.84 0.43 -3.58
CA GLU A 105 -13.94 1.46 -4.11
C GLU A 105 -13.11 0.99 -5.30
N HIS A 106 -12.69 -0.28 -5.28
CA HIS A 106 -11.91 -0.86 -6.36
C HIS A 106 -12.82 -1.26 -7.53
N PRO A 107 -12.55 -0.76 -8.76
CA PRO A 107 -13.29 -1.16 -9.94
C PRO A 107 -13.15 -2.66 -10.15
N HIS A 108 -14.27 -3.36 -10.32
CA HIS A 108 -14.23 -4.79 -10.57
C HIS A 108 -15.42 -5.29 -11.39
N LEU A 109 -15.22 -6.45 -12.00
CA LEU A 109 -16.26 -7.18 -12.69
C LEU A 109 -16.21 -8.66 -12.36
N HIS A 110 -17.31 -9.32 -12.65
CA HIS A 110 -17.51 -10.75 -12.59
C HIS A 110 -17.75 -11.28 -13.99
N VAL A 111 -17.07 -12.35 -14.35
CA VAL A 111 -17.40 -13.17 -15.52
C VAL A 111 -17.91 -14.50 -15.03
N ILE A 112 -19.11 -14.88 -15.44
CA ILE A 112 -19.64 -16.24 -15.29
C ILE A 112 -19.57 -16.88 -16.66
N TYR A 113 -18.97 -18.07 -16.75
CA TYR A 113 -18.84 -18.80 -18.00
C TYR A 113 -19.09 -20.30 -17.78
N ASN A 114 -19.45 -21.01 -18.85
CA ASN A 114 -19.59 -22.44 -18.81
C ASN A 114 -18.22 -23.12 -18.94
N ARG A 115 -17.95 -24.15 -18.14
CA ARG A 115 -16.77 -25.00 -18.35
C ARG A 115 -17.03 -26.12 -19.35
N VAL A 116 -18.26 -26.31 -19.78
CA VAL A 116 -18.60 -27.10 -20.96
C VAL A 116 -18.61 -26.13 -22.13
N ASP A 117 -17.70 -26.32 -23.08
CA ASP A 117 -17.58 -25.48 -24.27
C ASP A 117 -18.72 -25.78 -25.28
N ASN A 118 -18.80 -25.02 -26.38
CA ASN A 118 -19.89 -25.16 -27.35
C ASN A 118 -19.86 -26.50 -28.10
N ASN A 119 -18.77 -27.26 -27.99
CA ASN A 119 -18.60 -28.59 -28.57
C ASN A 119 -18.79 -29.71 -27.52
N GLY A 120 -19.15 -29.37 -26.27
CA GLY A 120 -19.31 -30.34 -25.18
C GLY A 120 -18.01 -30.71 -24.44
N ASN A 121 -16.87 -30.13 -24.81
CA ASN A 121 -15.59 -30.40 -24.16
C ASN A 121 -15.45 -29.63 -22.83
N THR A 122 -14.59 -30.10 -21.93
CA THR A 122 -14.30 -29.37 -20.68
C THR A 122 -13.17 -28.37 -20.83
N ILE A 123 -13.46 -27.12 -20.51
CA ILE A 123 -12.47 -26.10 -20.21
C ILE A 123 -11.80 -26.44 -18.88
N THR A 124 -10.52 -26.78 -18.97
CA THR A 124 -9.68 -27.21 -17.84
C THR A 124 -9.43 -26.07 -16.87
N ASP A 125 -9.45 -26.39 -15.57
CA ASP A 125 -9.05 -25.49 -14.48
C ASP A 125 -7.61 -25.78 -13.99
N LYS A 126 -6.88 -26.66 -14.68
CA LYS A 126 -5.49 -27.00 -14.37
C LYS A 126 -4.57 -25.80 -14.59
N ASN A 127 -3.65 -25.59 -13.64
CA ASN A 127 -2.65 -24.53 -13.64
C ASN A 127 -3.23 -23.10 -13.71
N ASN A 128 -4.49 -22.92 -13.30
CA ASN A 128 -5.14 -21.61 -13.32
C ASN A 128 -4.42 -20.56 -12.49
N PHE A 129 -3.76 -20.93 -11.38
CA PHE A 129 -3.01 -19.97 -10.57
C PHE A 129 -1.85 -19.35 -11.36
N ALA A 130 -0.98 -20.17 -11.96
CA ALA A 130 0.16 -19.69 -12.73
C ALA A 130 -0.28 -18.91 -13.98
N LYS A 131 -1.31 -19.41 -14.70
CA LYS A 131 -1.89 -18.73 -15.86
C LYS A 131 -2.50 -17.37 -15.47
N ASN A 132 -3.24 -17.31 -14.37
CA ASN A 132 -3.83 -16.08 -13.84
C ASN A 132 -2.75 -15.05 -13.52
N VAL A 133 -1.72 -15.42 -12.76
CA VAL A 133 -0.62 -14.52 -12.40
C VAL A 133 0.06 -13.98 -13.67
N LYS A 134 0.36 -14.85 -14.64
CA LYS A 134 0.97 -14.47 -15.90
C LYS A 134 0.08 -13.52 -16.70
N ALA A 135 -1.19 -13.87 -16.91
CA ALA A 135 -2.14 -13.06 -17.68
C ALA A 135 -2.39 -11.69 -17.04
N CYS A 136 -2.61 -11.63 -15.72
CA CYS A 136 -2.78 -10.38 -15.00
C CYS A 136 -1.54 -9.49 -15.10
N LYS A 137 -0.34 -10.06 -14.97
CA LYS A 137 0.92 -9.31 -15.09
C LYS A 137 1.08 -8.75 -16.49
N GLU A 138 0.89 -9.57 -17.53
CA GLU A 138 1.00 -9.14 -18.92
C GLU A 138 0.01 -8.02 -19.27
N ILE A 139 -1.26 -8.16 -18.88
CA ILE A 139 -2.29 -7.14 -19.12
C ILE A 139 -1.96 -5.86 -18.33
N THR A 140 -1.53 -5.98 -17.07
CA THR A 140 -1.16 -4.82 -16.25
C THR A 140 -0.03 -4.03 -16.87
N LEU A 141 1.03 -4.71 -17.34
CA LEU A 141 2.16 -4.08 -18.00
C LEU A 141 1.78 -3.47 -19.36
N LYS A 142 1.04 -4.22 -20.20
CA LYS A 142 0.68 -3.81 -21.56
C LYS A 142 -0.15 -2.52 -21.60
N TYR A 143 -1.05 -2.34 -20.63
CA TYR A 143 -1.96 -1.18 -20.60
C TYR A 143 -1.58 -0.13 -19.56
N GLY A 144 -0.40 -0.25 -18.93
CA GLY A 144 0.08 0.70 -17.94
C GLY A 144 -0.89 0.85 -16.75
N TYR A 145 -1.50 -0.25 -16.31
CA TYR A 145 -2.30 -0.25 -15.08
C TYR A 145 -1.40 -0.14 -13.86
N HIS A 146 -1.94 0.42 -12.79
CA HIS A 146 -1.19 0.66 -11.57
C HIS A 146 -0.61 -0.66 -11.02
N LEU A 147 0.70 -0.64 -10.79
CA LEU A 147 1.43 -1.64 -10.06
C LEU A 147 1.64 -1.08 -8.66
N GLY A 148 1.12 -1.76 -7.65
CA GLY A 148 1.37 -1.37 -6.26
C GLY A 148 2.87 -1.33 -6.01
N GLU A 149 3.39 -0.15 -5.69
CA GLU A 149 4.80 0.04 -5.38
C GLU A 149 5.06 -0.34 -3.92
N GLY A 150 6.04 -1.21 -3.73
CA GLY A 150 6.48 -1.62 -2.40
C GLY A 150 5.46 -2.47 -1.64
N LYS A 151 5.65 -2.54 -0.33
CA LYS A 151 4.86 -3.38 0.59
C LYS A 151 3.97 -2.58 1.52
N ASP A 152 4.01 -1.26 1.44
CA ASP A 152 3.38 -0.39 2.43
C ASP A 152 1.86 -0.30 2.23
N GLN A 153 1.38 -0.40 1.00
CA GLN A 153 -0.06 -0.33 0.68
C GLN A 153 -0.78 -1.69 0.68
N VAL A 154 -0.11 -2.76 1.12
CA VAL A 154 -0.73 -4.09 1.18
C VAL A 154 -1.60 -4.20 2.42
N ASN A 155 -2.90 -4.45 2.22
CA ASN A 155 -3.86 -4.68 3.30
C ASN A 155 -3.47 -5.92 4.12
N ARG A 156 -2.79 -5.70 5.25
CA ARG A 156 -2.27 -6.72 6.16
C ARG A 156 -3.39 -7.62 6.72
N GLN A 157 -4.56 -7.05 6.98
CA GLN A 157 -5.71 -7.77 7.56
C GLN A 157 -6.34 -8.76 6.59
N ALA A 158 -6.25 -8.49 5.28
CA ALA A 158 -6.77 -9.38 4.25
C ALA A 158 -5.85 -10.59 3.95
N LEU A 159 -4.60 -10.56 4.43
CA LEU A 159 -3.64 -11.65 4.23
C LEU A 159 -4.02 -12.89 5.06
N LYS A 160 -3.79 -14.07 4.48
CA LYS A 160 -4.10 -15.36 5.13
C LYS A 160 -2.91 -16.32 5.02
N GLY A 161 -2.82 -17.25 5.96
CA GLY A 161 -1.80 -18.30 5.97
C GLY A 161 -0.37 -17.75 5.90
N THR A 162 0.47 -18.39 5.09
CA THR A 162 1.90 -18.07 4.94
C THR A 162 2.16 -16.62 4.51
N GLU A 163 1.27 -15.99 3.72
CA GLU A 163 1.42 -14.59 3.34
C GLU A 163 1.31 -13.64 4.53
N LYS A 164 0.38 -13.91 5.45
CA LYS A 164 0.24 -13.11 6.67
C LYS A 164 1.52 -13.18 7.50
N THR A 165 2.03 -14.39 7.73
CA THR A 165 3.29 -14.60 8.46
C THR A 165 4.47 -13.93 7.77
N ARG A 166 4.56 -13.96 6.43
CA ARG A 166 5.63 -13.27 5.68
C ARG A 166 5.62 -11.78 5.96
N TYR A 167 4.46 -11.14 5.93
CA TYR A 167 4.35 -9.71 6.18
C TYR A 167 4.58 -9.34 7.64
N GLU A 168 4.10 -10.16 8.58
CA GLU A 168 4.45 -9.99 10.01
C GLU A 168 5.96 -10.05 10.22
N LEU A 169 6.64 -11.06 9.65
CA LEU A 169 8.10 -11.16 9.69
C LEU A 169 8.74 -9.92 9.05
N PHE A 170 8.27 -9.50 7.88
CA PHE A 170 8.80 -8.32 7.19
C PHE A 170 8.71 -7.06 8.07
N ASP A 171 7.54 -6.78 8.64
CA ASP A 171 7.29 -5.58 9.43
C ASP A 171 8.14 -5.59 10.72
N ILE A 172 8.19 -6.72 11.44
CA ILE A 172 9.01 -6.89 12.65
C ILE A 172 10.50 -6.74 12.34
N ILE A 173 11.01 -7.45 11.32
CA ILE A 173 12.43 -7.44 10.99
C ILE A 173 12.83 -6.03 10.53
N LYS A 174 12.02 -5.37 9.71
CA LYS A 174 12.30 -3.99 9.28
C LYS A 174 12.31 -3.00 10.45
N ALA A 175 11.34 -3.08 11.36
CA ALA A 175 11.29 -2.23 12.54
C ALA A 175 12.53 -2.45 13.45
N THR A 176 12.89 -3.71 13.67
CA THR A 176 14.05 -4.07 14.50
C THR A 176 15.37 -3.67 13.84
N LEU A 177 15.47 -3.84 12.52
CA LEU A 177 16.65 -3.48 11.73
C LEU A 177 16.91 -1.98 11.78
N LYS A 178 15.88 -1.13 11.76
CA LYS A 178 16.03 0.34 11.89
C LYS A 178 16.69 0.75 13.21
N GLN A 179 16.55 -0.05 14.26
CA GLN A 179 17.04 0.25 15.60
C GLN A 179 18.31 -0.54 15.98
N SER A 180 18.92 -1.23 15.03
CA SER A 180 20.07 -2.11 15.30
C SER A 180 21.30 -1.64 14.54
N THR A 181 22.47 -1.66 15.16
CA THR A 181 23.75 -1.22 14.55
C THR A 181 24.76 -2.36 14.37
N ASP A 182 24.44 -3.55 14.90
CA ASP A 182 25.16 -4.78 14.68
C ASP A 182 24.25 -6.01 14.69
N TRP A 183 24.81 -7.15 14.30
CA TRP A 183 24.12 -8.43 14.21
C TRP A 183 23.70 -8.99 15.57
N LYS A 184 24.52 -8.84 16.61
CA LYS A 184 24.21 -9.34 17.96
C LYS A 184 22.99 -8.62 18.53
N GLN A 185 22.92 -7.31 18.34
CA GLN A 185 21.79 -6.49 18.76
C GLN A 185 20.52 -6.86 17.99
N LEU A 186 20.64 -7.07 16.67
CA LEU A 186 19.52 -7.50 15.82
C LEU A 186 18.99 -8.87 16.24
N GLU A 187 19.87 -9.86 16.40
CA GLU A 187 19.54 -11.21 16.85
C GLU A 187 18.85 -11.20 18.22
N ALA A 188 19.42 -10.49 19.20
CA ALA A 188 18.85 -10.41 20.54
C ALA A 188 17.44 -9.80 20.53
N LYS A 189 17.21 -8.74 19.73
CA LYS A 189 15.89 -8.10 19.62
C LYS A 189 14.88 -8.98 18.89
N LEU A 190 15.29 -9.68 17.83
CA LEU A 190 14.42 -10.61 17.10
C LEU A 190 14.06 -11.83 17.94
N HIS A 191 15.03 -12.37 18.69
CA HIS A 191 14.80 -13.48 19.60
C HIS A 191 13.78 -13.13 20.69
N LYS A 192 13.85 -11.91 21.25
CA LYS A 192 12.84 -11.41 22.21
C LYS A 192 11.43 -11.33 21.62
N GLN A 193 11.30 -11.19 20.29
CA GLN A 193 10.02 -11.20 19.59
C GLN A 193 9.64 -12.60 19.07
N GLY A 194 10.35 -13.64 19.50
CA GLY A 194 10.08 -15.04 19.10
C GLY A 194 10.49 -15.36 17.67
N ILE A 195 11.44 -14.61 17.10
CA ILE A 195 11.97 -14.84 15.75
C ILE A 195 13.41 -15.37 15.85
N GLY A 196 13.60 -16.61 15.40
CA GLY A 196 14.91 -17.23 15.24
C GLY A 196 15.57 -16.83 13.91
N ILE A 197 16.91 -16.85 13.89
CA ILE A 197 17.73 -16.66 12.68
C ILE A 197 18.51 -17.94 12.42
N ALA A 198 18.42 -18.44 11.19
CA ALA A 198 19.21 -19.56 10.70
C ALA A 198 20.11 -19.12 9.53
N TYR A 199 21.41 -19.26 9.70
CA TYR A 199 22.41 -18.94 8.68
C TYR A 199 22.60 -20.10 7.70
N LYS A 200 22.74 -19.75 6.42
CA LYS A 200 23.17 -20.69 5.37
C LYS A 200 24.61 -20.37 4.99
N PHE A 201 25.48 -21.35 5.12
CA PHE A 201 26.90 -21.24 4.79
C PHE A 201 27.21 -21.84 3.42
N ARG A 202 28.29 -21.37 2.81
CA ARG A 202 28.89 -22.01 1.63
C ARG A 202 29.49 -23.36 2.04
N SER A 203 29.30 -24.39 1.22
CA SER A 203 29.88 -25.73 1.48
C SER A 203 31.40 -25.63 1.67
N GLY A 204 31.91 -26.10 2.81
CA GLY A 204 33.34 -26.08 3.13
C GLY A 204 33.89 -24.72 3.57
N SER A 205 33.05 -23.73 3.89
CA SER A 205 33.47 -22.40 4.33
C SER A 205 32.57 -21.86 5.44
N THR A 206 33.10 -20.95 6.26
CA THR A 206 32.35 -20.15 7.25
C THR A 206 31.67 -18.93 6.64
N GLU A 207 31.77 -18.75 5.32
CA GLU A 207 31.13 -17.67 4.57
C GLU A 207 29.60 -17.85 4.54
N VAL A 208 28.88 -16.87 5.07
CA VAL A 208 27.41 -16.83 5.06
C VAL A 208 26.90 -16.45 3.67
N GLN A 209 26.20 -17.37 3.00
CA GLN A 209 25.53 -17.13 1.71
C GLN A 209 24.08 -16.65 1.86
N GLY A 210 23.45 -16.90 3.00
CA GLY A 210 22.06 -16.55 3.18
C GLY A 210 21.59 -16.61 4.62
N ILE A 211 20.38 -16.11 4.81
CA ILE A 211 19.71 -16.05 6.10
C ILE A 211 18.27 -16.53 5.94
N SER A 212 17.76 -17.24 6.94
CA SER A 212 16.35 -17.60 7.06
C SER A 212 15.85 -17.17 8.43
N PHE A 213 14.59 -16.78 8.49
CA PHE A 213 13.90 -16.40 9.72
C PHE A 213 12.88 -17.47 10.08
N GLU A 214 12.77 -17.75 11.37
CA GLU A 214 11.94 -18.80 11.94
C GLU A 214 10.97 -18.18 12.95
N LYS A 215 9.68 -18.47 12.83
CA LYS A 215 8.64 -18.03 13.78
C LYS A 215 7.63 -19.17 13.94
N GLY A 216 7.64 -19.83 15.10
CA GLY A 216 6.94 -21.10 15.30
C GLY A 216 7.42 -22.15 14.28
N ASP A 217 6.49 -22.83 13.62
CA ASP A 217 6.80 -23.88 12.64
C ASP A 217 7.17 -23.36 11.23
N ILE A 218 7.15 -22.04 11.02
CA ILE A 218 7.38 -21.44 9.71
C ILE A 218 8.81 -20.94 9.60
N LYS A 219 9.55 -21.52 8.66
CA LYS A 219 10.90 -21.10 8.25
C LYS A 219 10.86 -20.45 6.86
N MET A 220 11.39 -19.23 6.73
CA MET A 220 11.40 -18.50 5.47
C MET A 220 12.74 -17.84 5.16
N LYS A 221 13.23 -18.01 3.93
CA LYS A 221 14.46 -17.34 3.45
C LYS A 221 14.27 -15.83 3.48
N GLY A 222 15.26 -15.09 3.98
CA GLY A 222 15.20 -13.63 4.08
C GLY A 222 14.89 -12.96 2.75
N SER A 223 15.54 -13.38 1.66
CA SER A 223 15.29 -12.87 0.30
C SER A 223 13.89 -13.22 -0.26
N ALA A 224 13.26 -14.28 0.25
CA ALA A 224 11.89 -14.65 -0.11
C ALA A 224 10.85 -13.85 0.70
N ILE A 225 11.23 -13.33 1.87
CA ILE A 225 10.46 -12.30 2.57
C ILE A 225 10.62 -11.00 1.79
N ASP A 226 11.85 -10.48 1.67
CA ASP A 226 12.19 -9.27 0.93
C ASP A 226 13.65 -9.25 0.51
N ARG A 227 13.99 -8.68 -0.66
CA ARG A 227 15.37 -8.61 -1.14
C ARG A 227 16.30 -7.87 -0.14
N SER A 228 15.78 -6.85 0.55
CA SER A 228 16.54 -6.10 1.57
C SER A 228 16.78 -6.89 2.86
N LEU A 229 16.05 -7.99 3.07
CA LEU A 229 16.22 -8.90 4.21
C LEU A 229 17.14 -10.09 3.89
N SER A 230 17.87 -10.04 2.77
CA SER A 230 19.02 -10.92 2.55
C SER A 230 20.15 -10.61 3.54
N TYR A 231 21.05 -11.56 3.77
CA TYR A 231 22.21 -11.35 4.65
C TYR A 231 23.02 -10.11 4.23
N ALA A 232 23.31 -9.99 2.93
CA ALA A 232 23.99 -8.82 2.38
C ALA A 232 23.18 -7.53 2.57
N GLY A 233 21.86 -7.56 2.32
CA GLY A 233 20.99 -6.38 2.49
C GLY A 233 20.93 -5.88 3.94
N ILE A 234 20.81 -6.81 4.89
CA ILE A 234 20.82 -6.50 6.33
C ILE A 234 22.18 -5.95 6.74
N ASN A 235 23.27 -6.59 6.30
CA ASN A 235 24.61 -6.15 6.64
C ASN A 235 24.89 -4.71 6.15
N THR A 236 24.45 -4.38 4.93
CA THR A 236 24.52 -3.02 4.40
C THR A 236 23.73 -2.03 5.27
N GLN A 237 22.49 -2.38 5.65
CA GLN A 237 21.68 -1.50 6.49
C GLN A 237 22.28 -1.30 7.89
N LEU A 238 22.82 -2.34 8.52
CA LEU A 238 23.48 -2.24 9.82
C LEU A 238 24.71 -1.33 9.75
N LYS A 239 25.49 -1.40 8.66
CA LYS A 239 26.62 -0.48 8.43
C LYS A 239 26.17 0.98 8.34
N VAL A 240 25.09 1.24 7.59
CA VAL A 240 24.49 2.59 7.49
C VAL A 240 24.03 3.08 8.85
N ASN A 241 23.34 2.24 9.62
CA ASN A 241 22.86 2.62 10.96
C ASN A 241 24.03 2.94 11.91
N ARG A 242 25.12 2.17 11.85
CA ARG A 242 26.33 2.42 12.63
C ARG A 242 26.98 3.76 12.27
N GLN A 243 27.09 4.07 10.99
CA GLN A 243 27.63 5.35 10.53
C GLN A 243 26.75 6.53 10.97
N MET A 244 25.43 6.39 10.86
CA MET A 244 24.47 7.40 11.32
C MET A 244 24.58 7.64 12.83
N GLN A 245 24.71 6.57 13.63
CA GLN A 245 24.88 6.69 15.07
C GLN A 245 26.20 7.42 15.41
N GLN A 246 27.30 7.06 14.77
CA GLN A 246 28.59 7.73 14.97
C GLN A 246 28.53 9.21 14.58
N GLN A 247 27.87 9.56 13.47
CA GLN A 247 27.68 10.96 13.10
C GLN A 247 26.79 11.73 14.09
N GLN A 248 25.77 11.09 14.67
CA GLN A 248 24.94 11.71 15.71
C GLN A 248 25.70 11.90 17.03
N GLU A 249 26.57 10.95 17.39
CA GLU A 249 27.43 11.06 18.57
C GLU A 249 28.49 12.15 18.38
N ILE A 250 29.09 12.29 17.19
CA ILE A 250 30.04 13.37 16.86
C ILE A 250 29.33 14.74 16.80
N ARG A 251 28.05 14.79 16.44
CA ARG A 251 27.25 16.02 16.37
C ARG A 251 26.59 16.39 17.70
N ARG A 252 26.68 15.56 18.75
CA ARG A 252 26.34 16.01 20.10
C ARG A 252 27.47 16.96 20.55
N PRO A 253 27.22 18.26 20.72
CA PRO A 253 28.27 19.15 21.13
C PRO A 253 28.66 18.81 22.58
N ASP A 254 29.93 18.54 22.81
CA ASP A 254 30.58 18.51 24.15
C ASP A 254 30.65 19.91 24.79
N SER A 255 29.88 20.88 24.30
CA SER A 255 29.72 22.17 24.95
C SER A 255 28.64 22.04 26.02
N LEU A 256 29.02 22.24 27.29
CA LEU A 256 28.11 22.60 28.38
C LEU A 256 26.93 23.42 27.83
N SER A 257 25.70 23.02 28.17
CA SER A 257 24.51 23.78 27.82
C SER A 257 24.74 25.25 28.18
N LEU A 258 24.23 26.19 27.39
CA LEU A 258 24.29 27.62 27.72
C LEU A 258 23.77 27.87 29.16
N ALA A 259 22.80 27.07 29.61
CA ALA A 259 22.30 27.08 30.99
C ALA A 259 23.33 26.64 32.03
N ASP A 260 24.19 25.66 31.72
CA ASP A 260 25.26 25.19 32.61
C ASP A 260 26.43 26.19 32.62
N GLN A 261 26.77 26.78 31.46
CA GLN A 261 27.75 27.86 31.36
C GLN A 261 27.31 29.10 32.16
N LEU A 262 26.03 29.48 32.10
CA LEU A 262 25.47 30.57 32.91
C LEU A 262 25.48 30.25 34.41
N ARG A 263 25.15 29.02 34.82
CA ARG A 263 25.20 28.61 36.25
C ARG A 263 26.62 28.68 36.80
N GLU A 264 27.61 28.32 35.99
CA GLU A 264 29.03 28.34 36.40
C GLU A 264 29.57 29.77 36.48
N ALA A 265 29.21 30.65 35.54
CA ALA A 265 29.55 32.07 35.59
C ALA A 265 28.93 32.79 36.81
N ILE A 266 27.69 32.48 37.17
CA ILE A 266 27.01 33.00 38.38
C ILE A 266 27.71 32.52 39.66
N ARG A 267 28.15 31.25 39.69
CA ARG A 267 28.93 30.70 40.82
C ARG A 267 30.27 31.42 41.00
N GLN A 268 30.94 31.77 39.90
CA GLN A 268 32.22 32.49 39.95
C GLN A 268 32.05 33.97 40.35
N HIS A 269 30.95 34.62 39.96
CA HIS A 269 30.68 36.02 40.35
C HIS A 269 30.13 36.18 41.77
N GLY A 270 29.43 35.17 42.32
CA GLY A 270 28.88 35.23 43.68
C GLY A 270 29.91 35.17 44.82
N GLN A 271 31.20 34.96 44.52
CA GLN A 271 32.29 34.96 45.51
C GLN A 271 33.06 36.29 45.59
N ALA A 272 32.81 37.25 44.70
CA ALA A 272 33.57 38.51 44.64
C ALA A 272 32.92 39.70 45.37
N ASP A 273 31.65 39.60 45.79
CA ASP A 273 30.88 40.74 46.36
C ASP A 273 30.96 40.87 47.90
N GLN A 274 31.95 40.27 48.55
CA GLN A 274 32.36 40.69 49.88
C GLN A 274 33.66 41.45 49.78
N LEU A 275 33.59 42.75 49.48
CA LEU A 275 34.37 43.84 50.08
C LEU A 275 34.16 45.16 49.30
N HIS A 276 33.60 46.15 49.99
CA HIS A 276 33.62 47.59 49.72
C HIS A 276 32.86 48.19 48.52
N LEU A 277 31.71 48.78 48.83
CA LEU A 277 31.25 50.05 48.26
C LEU A 277 32.02 51.21 48.94
N PRO A 278 32.27 52.38 48.30
CA PRO A 278 31.14 53.22 47.85
C PRO A 278 31.35 54.19 46.64
N ILE A 279 30.21 54.80 46.26
CA ILE A 279 30.00 56.12 45.61
C ILE A 279 29.94 56.21 44.07
N HIS A 280 28.69 56.29 43.58
CA HIS A 280 28.18 56.91 42.33
C HIS A 280 28.44 56.20 40.99
N GLY A 281 27.57 55.24 40.68
CA GLY A 281 27.27 54.79 39.31
C GLY A 281 26.07 53.85 39.33
N LYS A 282 25.04 54.10 38.51
CA LYS A 282 23.86 53.24 38.37
C LYS A 282 24.30 51.80 38.08
N GLY A 283 23.72 50.83 38.82
CA GLY A 283 24.02 49.42 38.64
C GLY A 283 23.51 48.89 37.30
N ILE A 284 24.25 47.95 36.71
CA ILE A 284 23.97 47.36 35.39
C ILE A 284 22.55 46.77 35.30
N LEU A 285 22.03 46.28 36.43
CA LEU A 285 20.67 45.74 36.56
C LEU A 285 19.57 46.79 36.37
N GLU A 286 19.83 48.05 36.72
CA GLU A 286 18.86 49.15 36.59
C GLU A 286 18.79 49.63 35.13
N THR A 287 19.91 49.63 34.40
CA THR A 287 19.98 49.92 32.96
C THR A 287 19.29 48.86 32.11
N LEU A 288 19.29 47.60 32.54
CA LEU A 288 18.65 46.48 31.82
C LEU A 288 17.12 46.43 31.99
N LEU A 289 16.58 47.11 32.99
CA LEU A 289 15.14 47.13 33.31
C LEU A 289 14.42 48.35 32.72
N GLU A 290 15.11 49.26 32.03
CA GLU A 290 14.46 50.34 31.29
C GLU A 290 13.80 49.79 30.00
N PRO A 291 12.48 49.92 29.83
CA PRO A 291 11.80 49.41 28.64
C PRO A 291 12.15 50.29 27.44
N GLN A 292 13.03 49.80 26.56
CA GLN A 292 13.25 50.43 25.27
C GLN A 292 12.07 50.12 24.34
N PHE A 293 11.14 51.07 24.22
CA PHE A 293 10.09 51.03 23.20
C PHE A 293 10.73 51.24 21.83
N VAL A 294 10.93 50.15 21.09
CA VAL A 294 11.24 50.21 19.65
C VAL A 294 9.93 49.95 18.92
N ALA A 295 9.44 50.93 18.18
CA ALA A 295 8.27 50.77 17.32
C ALA A 295 8.56 49.67 16.29
N GLY A 296 7.80 48.56 16.37
CA GLY A 296 7.90 47.47 15.41
C GLY A 296 7.47 47.92 14.01
N PRO A 297 7.98 47.27 12.94
CA PRO A 297 7.51 47.51 11.58
C PRO A 297 6.00 47.24 11.49
N PRO A 298 5.26 47.92 10.58
CA PRO A 298 3.82 47.76 10.47
C PRO A 298 3.45 46.30 10.20
N ASP A 299 2.45 45.81 10.93
CA ASP A 299 1.98 44.43 10.86
C ASP A 299 1.72 44.00 9.39
N PRO A 300 2.18 42.81 8.97
CA PRO A 300 1.76 42.25 7.70
C PRO A 300 0.24 42.08 7.71
N MET A 301 -0.37 42.54 6.61
CA MET A 301 -1.82 42.62 6.40
C MET A 301 -2.56 41.40 6.97
N GLY A 302 -3.37 41.60 8.00
CA GLY A 302 -4.03 40.51 8.72
C GLY A 302 -5.02 39.73 7.85
N ASP A 303 -5.26 38.47 8.23
CA ASP A 303 -6.12 37.53 7.47
C ASP A 303 -7.52 38.09 7.13
N ALA A 304 -8.04 39.00 7.96
CA ALA A 304 -9.30 39.69 7.73
C ALA A 304 -9.27 40.64 6.52
N ASP A 305 -8.15 41.34 6.29
CA ASP A 305 -7.99 42.25 5.15
C ASP A 305 -7.69 41.48 3.85
N ILE A 306 -6.99 40.35 3.95
CA ILE A 306 -6.81 39.41 2.84
C ILE A 306 -8.18 38.83 2.42
N ALA A 307 -9.01 38.44 3.39
CA ALA A 307 -10.36 37.94 3.14
C ALA A 307 -11.26 39.02 2.50
N ARG A 308 -11.18 40.27 2.97
CA ARG A 308 -11.95 41.39 2.39
C ARG A 308 -11.55 41.71 0.95
N ARG A 309 -10.25 41.65 0.62
CA ARG A 309 -9.78 41.84 -0.77
C ARG A 309 -10.19 40.67 -1.68
N LYS A 310 -10.16 39.43 -1.20
CA LYS A 310 -10.66 38.27 -1.96
C LYS A 310 -12.16 38.39 -2.25
N ARG A 311 -12.96 38.86 -1.29
CA ARG A 311 -14.41 39.09 -1.50
C ARG A 311 -14.69 40.15 -2.57
N LYS A 312 -14.01 41.30 -2.50
CA LYS A 312 -14.12 42.36 -3.52
C LYS A 312 -13.69 41.90 -4.91
N LYS A 313 -12.67 41.04 -5.01
CA LYS A 313 -12.23 40.47 -6.30
C LYS A 313 -13.28 39.54 -6.89
N HIS A 314 -13.90 38.70 -6.06
CA HIS A 314 -14.97 37.80 -6.49
C HIS A 314 -16.25 38.54 -6.92
N GLU A 315 -16.59 39.64 -6.24
CA GLU A 315 -17.73 40.50 -6.62
C GLU A 315 -17.48 41.23 -7.95
N ALA A 316 -16.24 41.67 -8.22
CA ALA A 316 -15.87 42.28 -9.49
C ALA A 316 -15.91 41.27 -10.65
N GLU A 317 -15.41 40.04 -10.46
CA GLU A 317 -15.43 38.97 -11.48
C GLU A 317 -16.86 38.46 -11.75
N HIS A 318 -17.75 38.47 -10.74
CA HIS A 318 -19.14 38.07 -10.94
C HIS A 318 -19.97 39.13 -11.70
N SER A 319 -19.59 40.41 -11.59
CA SER A 319 -20.21 41.51 -12.34
C SER A 319 -19.82 41.58 -13.83
N GLN A 320 -18.76 40.88 -14.24
CA GLN A 320 -18.28 40.83 -15.64
C GLN A 320 -18.77 39.62 -16.45
N SER A 321 -19.54 38.69 -15.87
CA SER A 321 -20.02 37.48 -16.59
C SER A 321 -21.52 37.49 -16.95
N GLN A 322 -22.27 38.55 -16.62
CA GLN A 322 -23.60 38.77 -17.17
C GLN A 322 -23.53 39.63 -18.43
N GLY A 323 -23.15 38.99 -19.54
CA GLY A 323 -23.13 39.62 -20.84
C GLY A 323 -22.74 38.61 -21.91
N ILE A 324 -23.74 37.87 -22.41
CA ILE A 324 -23.99 37.57 -23.83
C ILE A 324 -25.02 36.44 -23.87
N SER A 325 -26.24 36.82 -24.26
CA SER A 325 -27.28 35.96 -24.79
C SER A 325 -27.07 35.85 -26.30
N ARG A 326 -26.97 34.62 -26.82
CA ARG A 326 -27.73 34.13 -27.98
C ARG A 326 -27.48 32.64 -28.21
#